data_AF-H1VW96-F1
#
_entry.id   AF-H1VW96-F1
#
_cell.length_a   1.000
_cell.length_b   1.000
_cell.length_c   1.000
_cell.angle_alpha   90.00
_cell.angle_beta   90.00
_cell.angle_gamma   90.00
#
_symmetry.space_group_name_H-M   'P 1'
#
loop_
_entity.id
_entity.type
_entity.pdbx_description
1 polymer ?
#
loop_
_entity_poly.entity_id
_entity_poly.type
_entity_poly.pdbx_seq_one_letter_code
_entity_poly.pdbx_strand_id
1 'polypeptide(L)'
;MLEGAYECFVNTLGWRSSGLSFNAGSDDGPYCKTNIYSVSNLDSAAGVMHSEPETGAGWLEVVHQYLATPGVTVHEYGHALHYHQRTWVNQQRTGAWWETVANWIADTYNTSPLCADARAKHASPEGRTEFNVNKVIGDSFQVLVDGSVGSGNYYEAWPFFTYLTNNPDNIAGLGKDTLHQLMVQYEENSNETPLHTLDRVLAGNATAAEVVGRYWARMAYVDIGHDQAQELFNQAKDTVNFANVDESGSSGYRVKSARAPRYMGSNIIPLTTSSAGKVDVKITSDGEFTATLAIKGASEVRYVTLVNGAGSAEVASGEEATLVVANTPKTPILYDGFELASSEANKGLDYSFTLTGATVA
;
A
#
# COMPACT_ATOMS: atom_id res chain seq x y z
N MET A 1 -22.38 7.48 8.79
CA MET A 1 -21.11 7.32 8.06
C MET A 1 -20.00 8.22 8.58
N LEU A 2 -19.96 9.53 8.31
CA LEU A 2 -18.83 10.37 8.75
C LEU A 2 -18.64 10.47 10.27
N GLU A 3 -19.73 10.47 11.04
CA GLU A 3 -19.63 10.35 12.51
C GLU A 3 -19.02 9.00 12.93
N GLY A 4 -19.30 7.93 12.19
CA GLY A 4 -18.68 6.62 12.40
C GLY A 4 -17.19 6.62 12.00
N ALA A 5 -16.82 7.31 10.93
CA ALA A 5 -15.42 7.48 10.55
C ALA A 5 -14.66 8.29 11.62
N TYR A 6 -15.24 9.39 12.11
CA TYR A 6 -14.70 10.15 13.23
C TYR A 6 -14.53 9.26 14.48
N GLU A 7 -15.56 8.49 14.85
CA GLU A 7 -15.48 7.57 15.99
C GLU A 7 -14.35 6.53 15.82
N CYS A 8 -14.16 5.99 14.62
CA CYS A 8 -13.09 5.04 14.36
C CYS A 8 -11.71 5.72 14.46
N PHE A 9 -11.43 6.72 13.62
CA PHE A 9 -10.08 7.25 13.51
C PHE A 9 -9.68 8.16 14.67
N VAL A 10 -10.58 9.04 15.12
CA VAL A 10 -10.27 10.00 16.18
C VAL A 10 -10.45 9.36 17.54
N ASN A 11 -11.63 8.82 17.84
CA ASN A 11 -11.92 8.33 19.20
C ASN A 11 -11.28 6.98 19.50
N THR A 12 -11.18 6.08 18.51
CA THR A 12 -10.66 4.71 18.71
C THR A 12 -9.17 4.61 18.38
N LEU A 13 -8.74 5.16 17.23
CA LEU A 13 -7.35 5.08 16.77
C LEU A 13 -6.50 6.30 17.19
N GLY A 14 -7.09 7.28 17.86
CA GLY A 14 -6.35 8.38 18.49
C GLY A 14 -5.79 9.43 17.52
N TRP A 15 -6.28 9.47 16.28
CA TRP A 15 -5.88 10.49 15.32
C TRP A 15 -6.30 11.87 15.81
N ARG A 16 -5.50 12.89 15.48
CA ARG A 16 -5.86 14.27 15.82
C ARG A 16 -7.21 14.66 15.19
N SER A 17 -8.09 15.25 15.99
CA SER A 17 -9.45 15.59 15.58
C SER A 17 -9.46 16.59 14.42
N SER A 18 -10.25 16.31 13.38
CA SER A 18 -10.53 17.22 12.27
C SER A 18 -11.37 18.44 12.67
N GLY A 19 -11.83 18.50 13.93
CA GLY A 19 -12.52 19.65 14.49
C GLY A 19 -11.59 20.70 15.10
N LEU A 20 -10.31 20.39 15.28
CA LEU A 20 -9.32 21.34 15.77
C LEU A 20 -8.71 22.12 14.61
N SER A 21 -8.37 23.39 14.83
CA SER A 21 -7.61 24.15 13.84
C SER A 21 -6.24 23.50 13.56
N PHE A 22 -5.86 23.44 12.28
CA PHE A 22 -4.50 23.15 11.84
C PHE A 22 -3.48 24.08 12.51
N ASN A 23 -3.82 25.36 12.70
CA ASN A 23 -2.91 26.38 13.21
C ASN A 23 -2.78 26.38 14.75
N ALA A 24 -3.60 25.59 15.47
CA ALA A 24 -3.61 25.62 16.93
C ALA A 24 -2.29 25.13 17.55
N GLY A 25 -1.74 25.84 18.54
CA GLY A 25 -0.54 25.38 19.26
C GLY A 25 -0.76 24.15 20.16
N SER A 26 -2.01 23.83 20.49
CA SER A 26 -2.41 22.67 21.29
C SER A 26 -3.72 22.04 20.78
N ASP A 27 -4.09 20.91 21.38
CA ASP A 27 -5.28 20.13 21.02
C ASP A 27 -6.42 20.29 22.05
N ASP A 28 -6.38 21.36 22.84
CA ASP A 28 -7.36 21.63 23.91
C ASP A 28 -8.67 22.27 23.39
N GLY A 29 -8.78 22.48 22.08
CA GLY A 29 -9.89 23.19 21.46
C GLY A 29 -9.62 24.70 21.23
N PRO A 30 -10.64 25.47 20.82
CA PRO A 30 -12.02 25.05 20.61
C PRO A 30 -12.19 24.03 19.47
N TYR A 31 -13.21 23.19 19.58
CA TYR A 31 -13.57 22.22 18.55
C TYR A 31 -14.71 22.76 17.67
N CYS A 32 -14.51 22.70 16.36
CA CYS A 32 -15.48 23.04 15.33
C CYS A 32 -15.94 21.76 14.61
N LYS A 33 -17.07 21.86 13.89
CA LYS A 33 -17.47 20.78 12.98
C LYS A 33 -16.74 20.94 11.64
N THR A 34 -16.31 19.82 11.05
CA THR A 34 -15.92 19.77 9.64
C THR A 34 -17.17 19.91 8.78
N ASN A 35 -17.26 20.97 7.97
CA ASN A 35 -18.42 21.20 7.12
C ASN A 35 -18.38 20.32 5.86
N ILE A 36 -19.56 19.88 5.41
CA ILE A 36 -19.74 19.15 4.17
C ILE A 36 -20.78 19.87 3.34
N TYR A 37 -20.40 20.27 2.14
CA TYR A 37 -21.28 20.91 1.18
C TYR A 37 -21.58 19.93 0.05
N SER A 38 -22.86 19.75 -0.22
CA SER A 38 -23.29 18.96 -1.37
C SER A 38 -23.42 19.88 -2.57
N VAL A 39 -22.73 19.55 -3.66
CA VAL A 39 -22.65 20.38 -4.88
C VAL A 39 -23.15 19.61 -6.10
N SER A 40 -23.51 20.32 -7.16
CA SER A 40 -24.04 19.69 -8.37
C SER A 40 -22.97 19.10 -9.29
N ASN A 41 -21.75 19.66 -9.27
CA ASN A 41 -20.64 19.26 -10.13
C ASN A 41 -19.28 19.70 -9.53
N LEU A 42 -18.23 18.92 -9.79
CA LEU A 42 -16.82 19.24 -9.51
C LEU A 42 -15.92 18.88 -10.72
N ASP A 43 -16.49 18.97 -11.93
CA ASP A 43 -15.90 18.61 -13.21
C ASP A 43 -15.40 17.16 -13.28
N SER A 44 -14.15 16.90 -12.89
CA SER A 44 -13.54 15.57 -12.96
C SER A 44 -13.50 14.84 -11.62
N ALA A 45 -13.94 15.46 -10.51
CA ALA A 45 -13.88 14.87 -9.18
C ALA A 45 -15.26 14.49 -8.64
N ALA A 46 -15.30 13.46 -7.79
CA ALA A 46 -16.52 13.05 -7.07
C ALA A 46 -16.69 13.82 -5.74
N GLY A 47 -15.57 14.24 -5.16
CA GLY A 47 -15.47 15.10 -4.00
C GLY A 47 -14.13 15.83 -3.98
N VAL A 48 -13.98 16.76 -3.06
CA VAL A 48 -12.72 17.45 -2.77
C VAL A 48 -12.70 17.93 -1.33
N MET A 49 -11.56 17.80 -0.67
CA MET A 49 -11.25 18.50 0.57
C MET A 49 -10.59 19.84 0.28
N HIS A 50 -11.08 20.88 0.93
CA HIS A 50 -10.50 22.22 0.93
C HIS A 50 -9.97 22.57 2.32
N SER A 51 -9.01 23.50 2.37
CA SER A 51 -8.49 24.07 3.62
C SER A 51 -8.51 25.60 3.58
N GLU A 52 -8.71 26.21 4.75
CA GLU A 52 -8.73 27.67 4.95
C GLU A 52 -7.48 28.04 5.73
N PRO A 53 -6.47 28.65 5.10
CA PRO A 53 -5.19 28.91 5.75
C PRO A 53 -5.28 29.80 7.00
N GLU A 54 -6.23 30.74 7.03
CA GLU A 54 -6.36 31.69 8.14
C GLU A 54 -6.86 31.02 9.41
N THR A 55 -7.94 30.23 9.31
CA THR A 55 -8.52 29.54 10.47
C THR A 55 -7.87 28.18 10.72
N GLY A 56 -7.20 27.61 9.72
CA GLY A 56 -6.69 26.25 9.72
C GLY A 56 -7.81 25.20 9.67
N ALA A 57 -9.00 25.55 9.21
CA ALA A 57 -10.12 24.63 9.09
C ALA A 57 -10.07 23.85 7.77
N GLY A 58 -10.60 22.62 7.77
CA GLY A 58 -10.91 21.85 6.58
C GLY A 58 -12.41 21.74 6.34
N TRP A 59 -12.84 21.71 5.07
CA TRP A 59 -14.21 21.37 4.68
C TRP A 59 -14.22 20.52 3.42
N LEU A 60 -15.39 19.95 3.13
CA LEU A 60 -15.59 18.98 2.07
C LEU A 60 -16.62 19.52 1.10
N GLU A 61 -16.38 19.37 -0.20
CA GLU A 61 -17.42 19.45 -1.23
C GLU A 61 -17.60 18.07 -1.86
N VAL A 62 -18.83 17.60 -1.97
CA VAL A 62 -19.13 16.28 -2.57
C VAL A 62 -20.29 16.41 -3.54
N VAL A 63 -20.13 15.84 -4.74
CA VAL A 63 -21.20 15.85 -5.74
C VAL A 63 -22.41 15.09 -5.20
N HIS A 64 -23.61 15.65 -5.36
CA HIS A 64 -24.86 15.17 -4.74
C HIS A 64 -25.04 13.64 -4.80
N GLN A 65 -24.77 13.03 -5.95
CA GLN A 65 -24.96 11.59 -6.17
C GLN A 65 -24.00 10.69 -5.37
N TYR A 66 -22.86 11.23 -4.90
CA TYR A 66 -21.83 10.49 -4.17
C TYR A 66 -21.79 10.82 -2.67
N LEU A 67 -22.67 11.71 -2.19
CA LEU A 67 -22.69 12.15 -0.79
C LEU A 67 -22.91 10.99 0.21
N ALA A 68 -23.64 9.95 -0.21
CA ALA A 68 -23.89 8.75 0.58
C ALA A 68 -22.97 7.58 0.19
N THR A 69 -21.99 7.79 -0.70
CA THR A 69 -21.02 6.78 -1.12
C THR A 69 -19.81 6.84 -0.20
N PRO A 70 -19.59 5.82 0.66
CA PRO A 70 -18.49 5.86 1.62
C PRO A 70 -17.11 5.96 0.99
N GLY A 71 -16.89 5.25 -0.12
CA GLY A 71 -15.65 5.32 -0.90
C GLY A 71 -15.27 6.74 -1.33
N VAL A 72 -16.24 7.62 -1.57
CA VAL A 72 -15.98 9.02 -1.92
C VAL A 72 -15.96 9.89 -0.67
N THR A 73 -17.05 9.92 0.09
CA THR A 73 -17.19 10.93 1.14
C THR A 73 -16.27 10.66 2.34
N VAL A 74 -15.99 9.40 2.66
CA VAL A 74 -15.01 9.05 3.71
C VAL A 74 -13.58 9.25 3.22
N HIS A 75 -13.32 9.07 1.91
CA HIS A 75 -12.04 9.42 1.30
C HIS A 75 -11.74 10.91 1.46
N GLU A 76 -12.67 11.79 1.07
CA GLU A 76 -12.48 13.24 1.25
C GLU A 76 -12.31 13.61 2.73
N TYR A 77 -13.06 12.95 3.61
CA TYR A 77 -12.87 13.13 5.05
C TYR A 77 -11.49 12.63 5.52
N GLY A 78 -10.93 11.62 4.86
CA GLY A 78 -9.56 11.17 5.05
C GLY A 78 -8.52 12.24 4.76
N HIS A 79 -8.71 13.02 3.68
CA HIS A 79 -7.89 14.21 3.43
C HIS A 79 -8.00 15.23 4.57
N ALA A 80 -9.21 15.44 5.10
CA ALA A 80 -9.39 16.32 6.26
C ALA A 80 -8.68 15.79 7.52
N LEU A 81 -8.79 14.50 7.83
CA LEU A 81 -8.07 13.87 8.94
C LEU A 81 -6.55 14.00 8.78
N HIS A 82 -6.05 13.68 7.59
CA HIS A 82 -4.64 13.78 7.23
C HIS A 82 -4.10 15.20 7.36
N TYR A 83 -4.80 16.19 6.78
CA TYR A 83 -4.43 17.61 6.89
C TYR A 83 -4.22 18.03 8.35
N HIS A 84 -5.14 17.62 9.23
CA HIS A 84 -5.08 17.97 10.64
C HIS A 84 -3.98 17.24 11.43
N GLN A 85 -3.28 16.25 10.86
CA GLN A 85 -2.06 15.68 11.46
C GLN A 85 -0.81 16.54 11.25
N ARG A 86 -0.88 17.55 10.36
CA ARG A 86 0.12 18.60 10.10
C ARG A 86 1.44 18.19 9.46
N THR A 87 2.09 17.13 9.92
CA THR A 87 3.51 16.88 9.64
C THR A 87 3.81 16.57 8.17
N TRP A 88 2.91 15.86 7.49
CA TRP A 88 3.02 15.57 6.06
C TRP A 88 2.52 16.73 5.18
N VAL A 89 1.90 17.76 5.76
CA VAL A 89 1.41 18.92 5.00
C VAL A 89 2.59 19.83 4.60
N ASN A 90 2.52 20.41 3.41
CA ASN A 90 3.59 21.23 2.81
C ASN A 90 4.94 20.50 2.60
N GLN A 91 4.91 19.17 2.50
CA GLN A 91 6.09 18.35 2.17
C GLN A 91 5.91 17.74 0.77
N GLN A 92 6.66 18.26 -0.22
CA GLN A 92 6.58 17.82 -1.62
C GLN A 92 6.60 16.29 -1.76
N ARG A 93 7.53 15.61 -1.07
CA ARG A 93 7.73 14.15 -1.19
C ARG A 93 6.67 13.29 -0.52
N THR A 94 5.78 13.89 0.26
CA THR A 94 4.61 13.19 0.81
C THR A 94 3.37 13.37 -0.05
N GLY A 95 3.34 14.36 -0.98
CA GLY A 95 2.12 14.75 -1.69
C GLY A 95 1.41 13.59 -2.39
N ALA A 96 2.15 12.72 -3.10
CA ALA A 96 1.57 11.57 -3.77
C ALA A 96 0.95 10.55 -2.79
N TRP A 97 1.39 10.52 -1.53
CA TRP A 97 0.86 9.62 -0.52
C TRP A 97 -0.49 10.07 0.05
N TRP A 98 -0.91 11.32 -0.18
CA TRP A 98 -2.14 11.85 0.41
C TRP A 98 -3.37 11.08 -0.08
N GLU A 99 -3.44 10.79 -1.38
CA GLU A 99 -4.52 9.95 -1.94
C GLU A 99 -4.45 8.52 -1.42
N THR A 100 -3.24 7.99 -1.22
CA THR A 100 -3.03 6.66 -0.64
C THR A 100 -3.59 6.59 0.79
N VAL A 101 -3.36 7.63 1.60
CA VAL A 101 -3.90 7.75 2.96
C VAL A 101 -5.42 7.86 2.91
N ALA A 102 -5.97 8.74 2.08
CA ALA A 102 -7.42 8.94 1.97
C ALA A 102 -8.15 7.66 1.56
N ASN A 103 -7.62 6.91 0.59
CA ASN A 103 -8.17 5.61 0.20
C ASN A 103 -8.00 4.54 1.29
N TRP A 104 -6.88 4.52 2.01
CA TRP A 104 -6.74 3.63 3.16
C TRP A 104 -7.79 3.93 4.24
N ILE A 105 -8.05 5.21 4.55
CA ILE A 105 -9.07 5.62 5.53
C ILE A 105 -10.46 5.16 5.06
N ALA A 106 -10.81 5.39 3.80
CA ALA A 106 -12.09 4.99 3.23
C ALA A 106 -12.28 3.46 3.24
N ASP A 107 -11.30 2.70 2.74
CA ASP A 107 -11.38 1.24 2.69
C ASP A 107 -11.38 0.61 4.09
N THR A 108 -10.54 1.11 5.01
CA THR A 108 -10.50 0.67 6.41
C THR A 108 -11.83 0.93 7.11
N TYR A 109 -12.41 2.12 6.96
CA TYR A 109 -13.73 2.40 7.51
C TYR A 109 -14.81 1.50 6.91
N ASN A 110 -14.74 1.20 5.62
CA ASN A 110 -15.76 0.40 4.94
C ASN A 110 -15.71 -1.08 5.29
N THR A 111 -14.51 -1.64 5.38
CA THR A 111 -14.32 -3.11 5.36
C THR A 111 -13.68 -3.64 6.63
N SER A 112 -12.79 -2.87 7.27
CA SER A 112 -11.96 -3.41 8.34
C SER A 112 -12.77 -3.68 9.62
N PRO A 113 -12.49 -4.78 10.34
CA PRO A 113 -12.98 -4.99 11.70
C PRO A 113 -12.58 -3.88 12.68
N LEU A 114 -11.51 -3.11 12.39
CA LEU A 114 -11.07 -1.99 13.22
C LEU A 114 -12.16 -0.93 13.42
N CYS A 115 -12.99 -0.71 12.39
CA CYS A 115 -14.07 0.26 12.43
C CYS A 115 -15.46 -0.38 12.60
N ALA A 116 -15.56 -1.69 12.87
CA ALA A 116 -16.83 -2.40 12.95
C ALA A 116 -17.75 -1.84 14.05
N ASP A 117 -17.22 -1.58 15.25
CA ASP A 117 -18.00 -1.03 16.36
C ASP A 117 -18.48 0.39 16.06
N ALA A 118 -17.62 1.22 15.46
CA ALA A 118 -17.97 2.58 15.04
C ALA A 118 -19.04 2.58 13.94
N ARG A 119 -18.92 1.67 12.95
CA ARG A 119 -19.93 1.43 11.92
C ARG A 119 -21.27 1.04 12.55
N ALA A 120 -21.27 0.06 13.46
CA ALA A 120 -22.48 -0.42 14.14
C ALA A 120 -23.15 0.68 14.97
N LYS A 121 -22.38 1.43 15.76
CA LYS A 121 -22.85 2.55 16.60
C LYS A 121 -23.57 3.63 15.77
N HIS A 122 -23.11 3.87 14.55
CA HIS A 122 -23.66 4.87 13.64
C HIS A 122 -24.49 4.26 12.49
N ALA A 123 -25.05 3.06 12.71
CA ALA A 123 -25.95 2.35 11.79
C ALA A 123 -25.46 2.32 10.33
N SER A 124 -24.15 2.20 10.13
CA SER A 124 -23.52 2.12 8.83
C SER A 124 -23.11 0.67 8.56
N PRO A 125 -23.59 0.01 7.49
CA PRO A 125 -23.22 -1.37 7.20
C PRO A 125 -21.76 -1.46 6.74
N GLU A 126 -21.18 -2.68 6.80
CA GLU A 126 -19.94 -2.97 6.11
C GLU A 126 -20.13 -2.81 4.59
N GLY A 127 -19.15 -2.18 3.95
CA GLY A 127 -19.13 -1.93 2.51
C GLY A 127 -18.34 -2.99 1.73
N ARG A 128 -18.03 -2.65 0.47
CA ARG A 128 -17.09 -3.42 -0.36
C ARG A 128 -15.78 -2.66 -0.50
N THR A 129 -14.68 -3.42 -0.59
CA THR A 129 -13.35 -2.88 -0.86
C THR A 129 -13.25 -2.27 -2.26
N GLU A 130 -12.39 -1.27 -2.40
CA GLU A 130 -12.03 -0.67 -3.70
C GLU A 130 -10.77 -1.30 -4.31
N PHE A 131 -10.36 -2.48 -3.82
CA PHE A 131 -9.14 -3.16 -4.26
C PHE A 131 -9.16 -3.47 -5.76
N ASN A 132 -8.30 -2.78 -6.51
CA ASN A 132 -8.12 -2.98 -7.94
C ASN A 132 -7.02 -4.01 -8.20
N VAL A 133 -7.42 -5.28 -8.34
CA VAL A 133 -6.50 -6.42 -8.54
C VAL A 133 -5.53 -6.18 -9.70
N ASN A 134 -6.04 -5.74 -10.86
CA ASN A 134 -5.23 -5.57 -12.06
C ASN A 134 -4.24 -4.42 -11.91
N LYS A 135 -4.62 -3.33 -11.24
CA LYS A 135 -3.70 -2.22 -11.00
C LYS A 135 -2.64 -2.58 -9.97
N VAL A 136 -3.04 -3.11 -8.81
CA VAL A 136 -2.11 -3.39 -7.70
C VAL A 136 -1.15 -4.53 -8.03
N ILE A 137 -1.65 -5.64 -8.58
CA ILE A 137 -0.85 -6.83 -8.87
C ILE A 137 -0.23 -6.74 -10.27
N GLY A 138 -1.04 -6.38 -11.28
CA GLY A 138 -0.60 -6.32 -12.67
C GLY A 138 0.43 -5.22 -12.95
N ASP A 139 0.38 -4.11 -12.22
CA ASP A 139 1.37 -3.02 -12.27
C ASP A 139 2.29 -2.99 -11.04
N SER A 140 2.42 -4.10 -10.31
CA SER A 140 3.29 -4.21 -9.11
C SER A 140 4.75 -3.78 -9.33
N PHE A 141 5.22 -3.74 -10.58
CA PHE A 141 6.56 -3.31 -10.96
C PHE A 141 6.76 -1.78 -10.92
N GLN A 142 5.69 -0.99 -10.80
CA GLN A 142 5.78 0.46 -10.66
C GLN A 142 6.45 0.87 -9.34
N VAL A 143 6.77 2.17 -9.18
CA VAL A 143 7.17 2.69 -7.87
C VAL A 143 6.02 2.44 -6.89
N LEU A 144 6.33 2.10 -5.63
CA LEU A 144 5.31 1.75 -4.63
C LEU A 144 4.17 2.78 -4.56
N VAL A 145 4.53 4.07 -4.59
CA VAL A 145 3.59 5.19 -4.80
C VAL A 145 4.08 6.03 -5.96
N ASP A 146 3.37 5.94 -7.08
CA ASP A 146 3.58 6.64 -8.34
C ASP A 146 2.41 7.60 -8.59
N GLY A 147 2.70 8.91 -8.58
CA GLY A 147 1.74 9.99 -8.81
C GLY A 147 1.61 10.42 -10.27
N SER A 148 2.24 9.71 -11.21
CA SER A 148 2.26 10.12 -12.62
C SER A 148 0.85 10.17 -13.21
N VAL A 149 0.52 11.29 -13.87
CA VAL A 149 -0.81 11.54 -14.45
C VAL A 149 -1.14 10.46 -15.48
N GLY A 150 -2.28 9.78 -15.29
CA GLY A 150 -2.84 8.79 -16.22
C GLY A 150 -2.19 7.40 -16.17
N SER A 151 -1.10 7.19 -15.43
CA SER A 151 -0.43 5.88 -15.33
C SER A 151 -0.02 5.45 -13.92
N GLY A 152 0.03 6.39 -12.97
CA GLY A 152 0.40 6.14 -11.58
C GLY A 152 -0.58 5.22 -10.84
N ASN A 153 -0.25 4.92 -9.59
CA ASN A 153 -0.98 3.99 -8.71
C ASN A 153 -1.24 4.58 -7.31
N TYR A 154 -1.02 5.88 -7.11
CA TYR A 154 -1.11 6.54 -5.81
C TYR A 154 -2.50 6.46 -5.15
N TYR A 155 -3.57 6.28 -5.92
CA TYR A 155 -4.88 5.92 -5.37
C TYR A 155 -4.92 4.45 -4.94
N GLU A 156 -4.27 3.53 -5.65
CA GLU A 156 -4.34 2.09 -5.43
C GLU A 156 -3.25 1.52 -4.51
N ALA A 157 -2.29 2.34 -4.04
CA ALA A 157 -1.16 1.89 -3.22
C ALA A 157 -1.52 1.64 -1.73
N TRP A 158 -2.76 1.92 -1.32
CA TRP A 158 -3.23 1.75 0.07
C TRP A 158 -3.10 0.33 0.66
N PRO A 159 -3.04 -0.78 -0.12
CA PRO A 159 -2.84 -2.12 0.46
C PRO A 159 -1.52 -2.25 1.23
N PHE A 160 -0.51 -1.44 0.91
CA PHE A 160 0.70 -1.36 1.71
C PHE A 160 0.40 -0.86 3.13
N PHE A 161 -0.39 0.21 3.27
CA PHE A 161 -0.83 0.71 4.57
C PHE A 161 -1.71 -0.30 5.32
N THR A 162 -2.56 -1.04 4.61
CA THR A 162 -3.32 -2.15 5.19
C THR A 162 -2.40 -3.24 5.74
N TYR A 163 -1.37 -3.64 4.99
CA TYR A 163 -0.36 -4.58 5.46
C TYR A 163 0.37 -4.09 6.73
N LEU A 164 0.79 -2.82 6.75
CA LEU A 164 1.40 -2.20 7.93
C LEU A 164 0.47 -2.17 9.14
N THR A 165 -0.83 -1.99 8.91
CA THR A 165 -1.86 -1.87 9.95
C THR A 165 -2.21 -3.24 10.52
N ASN A 166 -2.42 -4.23 9.65
CA ASN A 166 -2.81 -5.58 10.03
C ASN A 166 -1.63 -6.39 10.57
N ASN A 167 -0.41 -6.07 10.12
CA ASN A 167 0.85 -6.68 10.54
C ASN A 167 0.80 -8.22 10.57
N PRO A 168 0.46 -8.90 9.45
CA PRO A 168 0.31 -10.36 9.42
C PRO A 168 1.63 -11.11 9.72
N ASP A 169 2.77 -10.42 9.64
CA ASP A 169 4.09 -10.95 9.95
C ASP A 169 4.53 -10.72 11.41
N ASN A 170 3.70 -10.07 12.23
CA ASN A 170 4.01 -9.73 13.63
C ASN A 170 5.33 -8.97 13.80
N ILE A 171 5.63 -8.05 12.87
CA ILE A 171 6.82 -7.21 12.92
C ILE A 171 6.67 -6.22 14.07
N ALA A 172 7.60 -6.22 15.00
CA ALA A 172 7.58 -5.30 16.14
C ALA A 172 7.61 -3.84 15.66
N GLY A 173 6.76 -3.00 16.26
CA GLY A 173 6.57 -1.60 15.86
C GLY A 173 5.41 -1.37 14.88
N LEU A 174 4.93 -2.41 14.19
CA LEU A 174 3.76 -2.33 13.30
C LEU A 174 2.47 -2.81 13.99
N GLY A 175 1.33 -2.30 13.53
CA GLY A 175 -0.01 -2.67 13.97
C GLY A 175 -1.03 -1.55 13.72
N LYS A 176 -2.13 -1.58 14.49
CA LYS A 176 -3.28 -0.68 14.32
C LYS A 176 -2.96 0.82 14.35
N ASP A 177 -1.88 1.20 15.03
CA ASP A 177 -1.45 2.59 15.20
C ASP A 177 -0.32 3.00 14.23
N THR A 178 0.16 2.09 13.35
CA THR A 178 1.34 2.37 12.50
C THR A 178 1.20 3.67 11.72
N LEU A 179 0.06 3.88 11.04
CA LEU A 179 -0.10 5.06 10.17
C LEU A 179 -0.13 6.37 10.95
N HIS A 180 -0.73 6.36 12.14
CA HIS A 180 -0.68 7.51 13.03
C HIS A 180 0.76 7.75 13.51
N GLN A 181 1.51 6.70 13.86
CA GLN A 181 2.93 6.81 14.23
C GLN A 181 3.80 7.31 13.07
N LEU A 182 3.49 6.98 11.81
CA LEU A 182 4.17 7.53 10.64
C LEU A 182 3.99 9.05 10.52
N MET A 183 2.94 9.62 11.11
CA MET A 183 2.69 11.07 11.11
C MET A 183 3.30 11.72 12.34
N VAL A 184 3.17 11.09 13.51
CA VAL A 184 3.74 11.57 14.79
C VAL A 184 5.26 11.59 14.78
N GLN A 185 5.90 10.59 14.17
CA GLN A 185 7.36 10.46 14.12
C GLN A 185 7.98 11.07 12.85
N TYR A 186 7.16 11.68 11.99
CA TYR A 186 7.65 12.39 10.83
C TYR A 186 8.46 13.61 11.29
N GLU A 187 9.67 13.78 10.76
CA GLU A 187 10.49 14.93 11.08
C GLU A 187 9.94 16.16 10.35
N GLU A 188 9.39 17.12 11.10
CA GLU A 188 8.78 18.32 10.55
C GLU A 188 9.77 19.06 9.61
N ASN A 189 9.32 19.43 8.41
CA ASN A 189 10.12 20.13 7.40
C ASN A 189 11.32 19.36 6.84
N SER A 190 11.42 18.05 7.08
CA SER A 190 12.47 17.20 6.48
C SER A 190 12.28 16.97 4.98
N ASN A 191 11.04 17.08 4.47
CA ASN A 191 10.64 16.73 3.12
C ASN A 191 11.12 15.31 2.72
N GLU A 192 11.14 14.39 3.68
CA GLU A 192 11.38 12.97 3.44
C GLU A 192 10.11 12.25 2.95
N THR A 193 10.26 11.01 2.51
CA THR A 193 9.11 10.15 2.19
C THR A 193 8.65 9.38 3.43
N PRO A 194 7.38 8.93 3.48
CA PRO A 194 6.88 8.08 4.58
C PRO A 194 7.71 6.82 4.87
N LEU A 195 8.49 6.34 3.90
CA LEU A 195 9.38 5.19 4.07
C LEU A 195 10.56 5.48 5.02
N HIS A 196 11.03 6.73 5.08
CA HIS A 196 12.07 7.13 6.03
C HIS A 196 11.52 7.19 7.46
N THR A 197 10.28 7.67 7.61
CA THR A 197 9.60 7.64 8.90
C THR A 197 9.29 6.20 9.32
N LEU A 198 8.99 5.30 8.37
CA LEU A 198 8.79 3.89 8.66
C LEU A 198 10.02 3.25 9.30
N ASP A 199 11.24 3.56 8.85
CA ASP A 199 12.47 3.10 9.52
C ASP A 199 12.53 3.56 10.99
N ARG A 200 12.06 4.77 11.29
CA ARG A 200 12.00 5.28 12.67
C ARG A 200 10.94 4.57 13.51
N VAL A 201 9.74 4.37 12.96
CA VAL A 201 8.64 3.64 13.62
C VAL A 201 9.06 2.20 13.94
N LEU A 202 9.81 1.56 13.05
CA LEU A 202 10.34 0.21 13.25
C LEU A 202 11.42 0.14 14.35
N ALA A 203 12.03 1.26 14.73
CA ALA A 203 13.00 1.37 15.82
C ALA A 203 14.13 0.32 15.75
N GLY A 204 14.57 -0.02 14.53
CA GLY A 204 15.64 -1.00 14.29
C GLY A 204 15.20 -2.48 14.34
N ASN A 205 13.91 -2.79 14.52
CA ASN A 205 13.40 -4.16 14.46
C ASN A 205 13.35 -4.73 13.04
N ALA A 206 13.20 -3.85 12.05
CA ALA A 206 13.29 -4.10 10.64
C ALA A 206 13.59 -2.77 9.92
N THR A 207 13.86 -2.86 8.63
CA THR A 207 13.96 -1.70 7.72
C THR A 207 12.71 -1.60 6.84
N ALA A 208 12.43 -0.41 6.32
CA ALA A 208 11.37 -0.17 5.34
C ALA A 208 11.52 -1.09 4.11
N ALA A 209 12.75 -1.34 3.67
CA ALA A 209 13.07 -2.26 2.59
C ALA A 209 12.64 -3.71 2.89
N GLU A 210 12.93 -4.21 4.09
CA GLU A 210 12.51 -5.55 4.53
C GLU A 210 10.98 -5.66 4.64
N VAL A 211 10.34 -4.62 5.17
CA VAL A 211 8.87 -4.54 5.31
C VAL A 211 8.20 -4.53 3.93
N VAL A 212 8.69 -3.74 2.97
CA VAL A 212 8.20 -3.74 1.59
C VAL A 212 8.43 -5.10 0.92
N GLY A 213 9.57 -5.73 1.15
CA GLY A 213 9.84 -7.08 0.63
C GLY A 213 8.85 -8.13 1.12
N ARG A 214 8.49 -8.07 2.41
CA ARG A 214 7.46 -8.95 3.01
C ARG A 214 6.06 -8.62 2.54
N TYR A 215 5.72 -7.33 2.41
CA TYR A 215 4.48 -6.88 1.81
C TYR A 215 4.29 -7.52 0.42
N TRP A 216 5.27 -7.39 -0.48
CA TRP A 216 5.14 -7.97 -1.82
C TRP A 216 5.09 -9.50 -1.81
N ALA A 217 5.78 -10.15 -0.88
CA ALA A 217 5.67 -11.60 -0.70
C ALA A 217 4.21 -12.00 -0.36
N ARG A 218 3.55 -11.28 0.57
CA ARG A 218 2.14 -11.47 0.92
C ARG A 218 1.21 -11.15 -0.26
N MET A 219 1.53 -10.13 -1.05
CA MET A 219 0.74 -9.77 -2.23
C MET A 219 0.75 -10.83 -3.34
N ALA A 220 1.64 -11.82 -3.31
CA ALA A 220 1.54 -13.00 -4.20
C ALA A 220 0.19 -13.72 -4.10
N TYR A 221 -0.44 -13.69 -2.92
CA TYR A 221 -1.75 -14.27 -2.65
C TYR A 221 -2.70 -13.31 -1.90
N VAL A 222 -2.34 -12.02 -1.87
CA VAL A 222 -3.06 -10.91 -1.24
C VAL A 222 -3.49 -11.23 0.21
N ASP A 223 -2.68 -11.99 0.94
CA ASP A 223 -2.97 -12.44 2.31
C ASP A 223 -2.49 -11.42 3.37
N ILE A 224 -2.77 -10.14 3.12
CA ILE A 224 -2.35 -9.01 3.98
C ILE A 224 -3.30 -8.75 5.17
N GLY A 225 -4.12 -9.75 5.53
CA GLY A 225 -5.19 -9.60 6.53
C GLY A 225 -6.39 -8.80 6.03
N HIS A 226 -6.63 -8.77 4.72
CA HIS A 226 -7.78 -8.11 4.10
C HIS A 226 -8.60 -9.13 3.29
N ASP A 227 -9.61 -9.71 3.95
CA ASP A 227 -10.36 -10.85 3.42
C ASP A 227 -11.07 -10.54 2.08
N GLN A 228 -11.64 -9.34 1.94
CA GLN A 228 -12.33 -8.97 0.69
C GLN A 228 -11.34 -8.75 -0.46
N ALA A 229 -10.16 -8.16 -0.21
CA ALA A 229 -9.13 -8.00 -1.24
C ALA A 229 -8.57 -9.36 -1.68
N GLN A 230 -8.36 -10.28 -0.73
CA GLN A 230 -7.95 -11.64 -1.02
C GLN A 230 -9.01 -12.41 -1.82
N GLU A 231 -10.29 -12.25 -1.48
CA GLU A 231 -11.42 -12.81 -2.23
C GLU A 231 -11.40 -12.32 -3.69
N LEU A 232 -11.31 -11.00 -3.91
CA LEU A 232 -11.27 -10.41 -5.24
C LEU A 232 -10.06 -10.89 -6.04
N PHE A 233 -8.88 -10.99 -5.41
CA PHE A 233 -7.70 -11.54 -6.07
C PHE A 233 -7.93 -12.98 -6.53
N ASN A 234 -8.45 -13.85 -5.66
CA ASN A 234 -8.71 -15.25 -6.03
C ASN A 234 -9.72 -15.38 -7.17
N GLN A 235 -10.68 -14.45 -7.29
CA GLN A 235 -11.65 -14.42 -8.38
C GLN A 235 -11.05 -13.90 -9.71
N ALA A 236 -10.07 -12.99 -9.64
CA ALA A 236 -9.57 -12.28 -10.80
C ALA A 236 -8.14 -12.66 -11.22
N LYS A 237 -7.43 -13.50 -10.46
CA LYS A 237 -6.00 -13.81 -10.67
C LYS A 237 -5.66 -14.28 -12.09
N ASP A 238 -6.58 -14.99 -12.74
CA ASP A 238 -6.39 -15.49 -14.12
C ASP A 238 -6.46 -14.37 -15.19
N THR A 239 -6.91 -13.17 -14.81
CA THR A 239 -6.96 -11.98 -15.69
C THR A 239 -5.76 -11.05 -15.51
N VAL A 240 -4.92 -11.31 -14.50
CA VAL A 240 -3.78 -10.46 -14.16
C VAL A 240 -2.62 -10.73 -15.12
N ASN A 241 -1.98 -9.65 -15.59
CA ASN A 241 -0.78 -9.77 -16.40
C ASN A 241 0.46 -10.05 -15.54
N PHE A 242 0.87 -11.32 -15.50
CA PHE A 242 2.10 -11.77 -14.83
C PHE A 242 3.32 -11.90 -15.75
N ALA A 243 3.25 -11.40 -17.00
CA ALA A 243 4.30 -11.58 -17.99
C ALA A 243 5.52 -10.66 -17.75
N ASN A 244 6.20 -10.82 -16.61
CA ASN A 244 7.28 -9.97 -16.12
C ASN A 244 8.65 -10.28 -16.75
N VAL A 245 8.87 -11.50 -17.23
CA VAL A 245 10.17 -11.99 -17.70
C VAL A 245 10.09 -12.64 -19.08
N ASP A 246 11.23 -12.72 -19.76
CA ASP A 246 11.43 -13.49 -20.98
C ASP A 246 12.34 -14.69 -20.69
N GLU A 247 12.13 -15.80 -21.40
CA GLU A 247 13.04 -16.94 -21.35
C GLU A 247 14.42 -16.56 -21.93
N SER A 248 15.48 -16.95 -21.22
CA SER A 248 16.87 -16.77 -21.61
C SER A 248 17.62 -18.09 -21.47
N GLY A 249 17.47 -18.98 -22.47
CA GLY A 249 18.02 -20.34 -22.45
C GLY A 249 17.09 -21.36 -21.78
N SER A 250 17.56 -22.60 -21.59
CA SER A 250 16.70 -23.74 -21.21
C SER A 250 16.16 -23.74 -19.78
N SER A 251 16.71 -22.91 -18.88
CA SER A 251 16.26 -22.78 -17.47
C SER A 251 16.45 -21.37 -16.92
N GLY A 252 16.80 -20.43 -17.78
CA GLY A 252 17.10 -19.05 -17.41
C GLY A 252 15.95 -18.12 -17.81
N TYR A 253 15.73 -17.08 -17.02
CA TYR A 253 14.77 -16.03 -17.28
C TYR A 253 15.43 -14.68 -17.04
N ARG A 254 15.01 -13.68 -17.81
CA ARG A 254 15.47 -12.29 -17.66
C ARG A 254 14.28 -11.35 -17.55
N VAL A 255 14.36 -10.37 -16.67
CA VAL A 255 13.31 -9.37 -16.53
C VAL A 255 13.13 -8.55 -17.81
N LYS A 256 11.86 -8.28 -18.17
CA LYS A 256 11.55 -7.35 -19.25
C LYS A 256 11.86 -5.94 -18.77
N SER A 257 12.59 -5.17 -19.57
CA SER A 257 12.96 -3.79 -19.22
C SER A 257 11.74 -2.91 -18.88
N ALA A 258 10.62 -3.08 -19.59
CA ALA A 258 9.39 -2.34 -19.35
C ALA A 258 8.66 -2.73 -18.05
N ARG A 259 9.00 -3.88 -17.46
CA ARG A 259 8.42 -4.42 -16.22
C ARG A 259 9.47 -4.66 -15.13
N ALA A 260 10.67 -4.10 -15.30
CA ALA A 260 11.71 -4.16 -14.28
C ALA A 260 11.21 -3.43 -13.03
N PRO A 261 11.20 -4.06 -11.84
CA PRO A 261 10.68 -3.46 -10.63
C PRO A 261 11.38 -2.13 -10.34
N ARG A 262 10.60 -1.06 -10.29
CA ARG A 262 11.06 0.26 -9.87
C ARG A 262 11.11 0.32 -8.35
N TYR A 263 11.52 1.47 -7.80
CA TYR A 263 11.76 1.63 -6.37
C TYR A 263 10.59 1.16 -5.51
N MET A 264 10.87 0.19 -4.64
CA MET A 264 9.91 -0.46 -3.75
C MET A 264 8.74 -1.16 -4.47
N GLY A 265 8.85 -1.39 -5.78
CA GLY A 265 7.97 -2.25 -6.57
C GLY A 265 8.47 -3.69 -6.64
N SER A 266 7.70 -4.57 -7.28
CA SER A 266 8.03 -5.99 -7.42
C SER A 266 7.63 -6.62 -8.76
N ASN A 267 8.18 -7.79 -9.02
CA ASN A 267 7.61 -8.75 -9.94
C ASN A 267 7.07 -9.93 -9.13
N ILE A 268 5.81 -10.26 -9.35
CA ILE A 268 5.15 -11.47 -8.86
C ILE A 268 5.11 -12.45 -10.04
N ILE A 269 5.70 -13.63 -9.87
CA ILE A 269 5.98 -14.58 -10.97
C ILE A 269 5.42 -15.95 -10.57
N PRO A 270 4.17 -16.26 -10.94
CA PRO A 270 3.60 -17.59 -10.73
C PRO A 270 4.42 -18.67 -11.43
N LEU A 271 4.58 -19.81 -10.78
CA LEU A 271 5.38 -20.92 -11.26
C LEU A 271 4.50 -22.15 -11.53
N THR A 272 4.86 -22.91 -12.55
CA THR A 272 4.29 -24.22 -12.84
C THR A 272 5.28 -25.31 -12.43
N THR A 273 4.88 -26.18 -11.50
CA THR A 273 5.61 -27.39 -11.14
C THR A 273 5.04 -28.59 -11.88
N SER A 274 5.89 -29.43 -12.48
CA SER A 274 5.43 -30.63 -13.22
C SER A 274 4.91 -31.76 -12.31
N SER A 275 5.34 -31.78 -11.05
CA SER A 275 4.88 -32.69 -9.99
C SER A 275 5.33 -32.16 -8.63
N ALA A 276 4.92 -32.80 -7.53
CA ALA A 276 5.46 -32.49 -6.21
C ALA A 276 6.99 -32.61 -6.20
N GLY A 277 7.69 -31.65 -5.61
CA GLY A 277 9.14 -31.67 -5.52
C GLY A 277 9.76 -30.33 -5.14
N LYS A 278 11.09 -30.31 -5.22
CA LYS A 278 11.90 -29.16 -4.84
C LYS A 278 12.00 -28.15 -5.97
N VAL A 279 11.69 -26.90 -5.67
CA VAL A 279 11.94 -25.75 -6.55
C VAL A 279 13.18 -25.03 -6.06
N ASP A 280 14.19 -24.92 -6.92
CA ASP A 280 15.45 -24.21 -6.65
C ASP A 280 15.52 -22.94 -7.51
N VAL A 281 15.83 -21.81 -6.86
CA VAL A 281 15.95 -20.50 -7.50
C VAL A 281 17.31 -19.90 -7.23
N LYS A 282 17.91 -19.29 -8.25
CA LYS A 282 19.08 -18.43 -8.12
C LYS A 282 18.94 -17.19 -8.98
N ILE A 283 18.88 -16.03 -8.34
CA ILE A 283 18.76 -14.69 -8.94
C ILE A 283 20.15 -14.05 -9.02
N THR A 284 20.40 -13.35 -10.12
CA THR A 284 21.60 -12.52 -10.33
C THR A 284 21.16 -11.11 -10.69
N SER A 285 21.65 -10.13 -9.93
CA SER A 285 21.47 -8.70 -10.17
C SER A 285 22.65 -7.94 -9.59
N ASP A 286 22.98 -6.80 -10.18
CA ASP A 286 23.92 -5.83 -9.60
C ASP A 286 23.23 -4.87 -8.61
N GLY A 287 21.90 -4.85 -8.59
CA GLY A 287 21.09 -4.05 -7.68
C GLY A 287 20.77 -4.75 -6.37
N GLU A 288 20.31 -3.98 -5.39
CA GLU A 288 19.81 -4.52 -4.11
C GLU A 288 18.33 -4.92 -4.24
N PHE A 289 17.98 -6.09 -3.69
CA PHE A 289 16.64 -6.64 -3.79
C PHE A 289 16.33 -7.60 -2.65
N THR A 290 15.04 -7.82 -2.44
CA THR A 290 14.50 -8.93 -1.64
C THR A 290 13.80 -9.91 -2.55
N ALA A 291 14.01 -11.20 -2.33
CA ALA A 291 13.32 -12.23 -3.08
C ALA A 291 12.80 -13.34 -2.17
N THR A 292 11.61 -13.85 -2.50
CA THR A 292 10.87 -14.82 -1.70
C THR A 292 10.17 -15.81 -2.61
N LEU A 293 10.24 -17.10 -2.27
CA LEU A 293 9.30 -18.10 -2.76
C LEU A 293 8.09 -18.14 -1.82
N ALA A 294 6.93 -17.75 -2.33
CA ALA A 294 5.65 -17.86 -1.64
C ALA A 294 4.95 -19.15 -2.10
N ILE A 295 4.67 -20.05 -1.16
CA ILE A 295 4.06 -21.35 -1.42
C ILE A 295 2.70 -21.40 -0.74
N LYS A 296 1.62 -21.35 -1.53
CA LYS A 296 0.24 -21.40 -1.03
C LYS A 296 -0.23 -22.85 -0.96
N GLY A 297 -0.52 -23.30 0.26
CA GLY A 297 -1.25 -24.53 0.52
C GLY A 297 -2.76 -24.30 0.59
N ALA A 298 -3.47 -25.24 1.20
CA ALA A 298 -4.93 -25.19 1.32
C ALA A 298 -5.42 -24.12 2.33
N SER A 299 -4.66 -23.86 3.39
CA SER A 299 -5.06 -22.99 4.51
C SER A 299 -4.05 -21.91 4.87
N GLU A 300 -2.81 -22.01 4.39
CA GLU A 300 -1.74 -21.08 4.74
C GLU A 300 -0.79 -20.88 3.57
N VAL A 301 -0.03 -19.77 3.63
CA VAL A 301 1.05 -19.48 2.71
C VAL A 301 2.37 -19.52 3.48
N ARG A 302 3.34 -20.26 2.95
CA ARG A 302 4.70 -20.35 3.49
C ARG A 302 5.62 -19.44 2.68
N TYR A 303 6.47 -18.67 3.36
CA TYR A 303 7.41 -17.75 2.72
C TYR A 303 8.85 -18.21 2.96
N VAL A 304 9.57 -18.47 1.87
CA VAL A 304 10.98 -18.85 1.91
C VAL A 304 11.81 -17.72 1.31
N THR A 305 12.51 -16.98 2.16
CA THR A 305 13.44 -15.93 1.73
C THR A 305 14.62 -16.53 0.98
N LEU A 306 14.95 -15.96 -0.18
CA LEU A 306 16.11 -16.32 -0.98
C LEU A 306 17.32 -15.49 -0.54
N VAL A 307 18.03 -15.98 0.47
CA VAL A 307 19.20 -15.30 1.04
C VAL A 307 20.27 -15.12 -0.05
N ASN A 308 20.73 -13.88 -0.25
CA ASN A 308 21.65 -13.51 -1.33
C ASN A 308 21.16 -13.95 -2.73
N GLY A 309 19.84 -13.92 -2.94
CA GLY A 309 19.22 -14.28 -4.21
C GLY A 309 19.12 -15.78 -4.50
N ALA A 310 19.46 -16.66 -3.55
CA ALA A 310 19.39 -18.10 -3.75
C ALA A 310 18.62 -18.81 -2.64
N GLY A 311 17.89 -19.86 -3.00
CA GLY A 311 17.16 -20.68 -2.05
C GLY A 311 16.27 -21.71 -2.73
N SER A 312 15.55 -22.48 -1.92
CA SER A 312 14.74 -23.57 -2.41
C SER A 312 13.57 -23.87 -1.47
N ALA A 313 12.47 -24.37 -2.02
CA ALA A 313 11.31 -24.81 -1.26
C ALA A 313 10.77 -26.14 -1.81
N GLU A 314 10.30 -27.01 -0.91
CA GLU A 314 9.48 -28.16 -1.30
C GLU A 314 8.05 -27.71 -1.58
N VAL A 315 7.54 -28.11 -2.74
CA VAL A 315 6.18 -27.86 -3.21
C VAL A 315 5.45 -29.20 -3.30
N ALA A 316 4.43 -29.37 -2.47
CA ALA A 316 3.60 -30.55 -2.45
C ALA A 316 2.56 -30.53 -3.58
N SER A 317 1.96 -31.69 -3.87
CA SER A 317 0.88 -31.79 -4.84
C SER A 317 -0.31 -30.94 -4.38
N GLY A 318 -0.78 -30.05 -5.25
CA GLY A 318 -1.89 -29.13 -4.97
C GLY A 318 -1.48 -27.80 -4.33
N GLU A 319 -0.21 -27.57 -4.04
CA GLU A 319 0.30 -26.25 -3.67
C GLU A 319 0.55 -25.38 -4.91
N GLU A 320 0.35 -24.07 -4.78
CA GLU A 320 0.75 -23.07 -5.76
C GLU A 320 2.09 -22.45 -5.34
N ALA A 321 3.02 -22.25 -6.26
CA ALA A 321 4.31 -21.60 -5.98
C ALA A 321 4.45 -20.31 -6.79
N THR A 322 4.93 -19.25 -6.15
CA THR A 322 5.16 -17.93 -6.77
C THR A 322 6.51 -17.38 -6.35
N LEU A 323 7.34 -16.99 -7.31
CA LEU A 323 8.55 -16.23 -7.05
C LEU A 323 8.21 -14.74 -6.99
N VAL A 324 8.63 -14.05 -5.94
CA VAL A 324 8.51 -12.60 -5.80
C VAL A 324 9.91 -11.99 -5.75
N VAL A 325 10.15 -10.97 -6.58
CA VAL A 325 11.41 -10.19 -6.59
C VAL A 325 11.05 -8.72 -6.46
N ALA A 326 11.47 -8.07 -5.39
CA ALA A 326 11.19 -6.66 -5.12
C ALA A 326 12.47 -5.82 -5.09
N ASN A 327 12.43 -4.63 -5.70
CA ASN A 327 13.52 -3.66 -5.73
C ASN A 327 13.50 -2.85 -4.43
N THR A 328 14.26 -3.33 -3.46
CA THR A 328 14.24 -2.87 -2.07
C THR A 328 15.66 -2.48 -1.64
N PRO A 329 16.18 -1.34 -2.12
CA PRO A 329 17.49 -0.86 -1.69
C PRO A 329 17.48 -0.61 -0.19
N LYS A 330 18.60 -0.89 0.48
CA LYS A 330 18.69 -0.83 1.94
C LYS A 330 18.42 0.56 2.50
N THR A 331 18.84 1.58 1.77
CA THR A 331 18.63 2.98 2.16
C THR A 331 17.45 3.53 1.37
N PRO A 332 16.41 4.06 2.05
CA PRO A 332 15.33 4.74 1.37
C PRO A 332 15.83 5.89 0.50
N ILE A 333 15.21 6.05 -0.67
CA ILE A 333 15.49 7.13 -1.60
C ILE A 333 14.50 8.26 -1.37
N LEU A 334 15.01 9.50 -1.33
CA LEU A 334 14.18 10.70 -1.40
C LEU A 334 13.67 10.87 -2.84
N TYR A 335 12.36 10.71 -3.05
CA TYR A 335 11.72 10.92 -4.35
C TYR A 335 10.44 11.73 -4.22
N ASP A 336 10.09 12.47 -5.26
CA ASP A 336 8.76 13.04 -5.43
C ASP A 336 7.94 12.10 -6.32
N GLY A 337 6.81 11.61 -5.81
CA GLY A 337 5.93 10.70 -6.53
C GLY A 337 5.30 11.33 -7.78
N PHE A 338 5.20 12.66 -7.85
CA PHE A 338 4.69 13.38 -9.02
C PHE A 338 5.79 13.70 -10.05
N GLU A 339 7.07 13.54 -9.71
CA GLU A 339 8.22 13.86 -10.58
C GLU A 339 9.18 12.66 -10.74
N LEU A 340 8.70 11.55 -11.32
CA LEU A 340 9.49 10.32 -11.44
C LEU A 340 10.38 10.23 -12.69
N ALA A 341 10.10 10.96 -13.77
CA ALA A 341 10.71 10.71 -15.08
C ALA A 341 12.25 10.65 -15.07
N SER A 342 12.90 11.52 -14.29
CA SER A 342 14.36 11.59 -14.12
C SER A 342 14.85 11.09 -12.75
N SER A 343 13.95 10.56 -11.91
CA SER A 343 14.26 10.13 -10.56
C SER A 343 14.99 8.78 -10.53
N GLU A 344 15.90 8.60 -9.56
CA GLU A 344 16.49 7.30 -9.25
C GLU A 344 15.41 6.26 -8.89
N ALA A 345 14.30 6.71 -8.29
CA ALA A 345 13.18 5.84 -7.96
C ALA A 345 12.56 5.15 -9.19
N ASN A 346 12.71 5.76 -10.37
CA ASN A 346 12.14 5.28 -11.62
C ASN A 346 13.03 4.28 -12.37
N LYS A 347 14.25 4.03 -11.87
CA LYS A 347 15.16 3.04 -12.45
C LYS A 347 14.66 1.64 -12.09
N GLY A 348 14.45 0.83 -13.13
CA GLY A 348 14.08 -0.57 -12.95
C GLY A 348 15.26 -1.44 -12.53
N LEU A 349 15.02 -2.38 -11.62
CA LEU A 349 15.98 -3.41 -11.23
C LEU A 349 16.18 -4.39 -12.40
N ASP A 350 17.36 -4.39 -12.99
CA ASP A 350 17.76 -5.42 -13.96
C ASP A 350 18.20 -6.70 -13.22
N TYR A 351 17.58 -7.82 -13.56
CA TYR A 351 17.95 -9.11 -12.99
C TYR A 351 17.66 -10.26 -13.96
N SER A 352 18.32 -11.38 -13.69
CA SER A 352 18.04 -12.67 -14.30
C SER A 352 17.98 -13.74 -13.23
N PHE A 353 17.36 -14.87 -13.52
CA PHE A 353 17.35 -15.99 -12.60
C PHE A 353 17.34 -17.33 -13.34
N THR A 354 17.84 -18.35 -12.66
CA THR A 354 17.67 -19.74 -13.08
C THR A 354 16.68 -20.44 -12.16
N LEU A 355 15.88 -21.32 -12.74
CA LEU A 355 14.85 -22.10 -12.05
C LEU A 355 15.06 -23.59 -12.32
N THR A 356 15.01 -24.41 -11.29
CA THR A 356 14.98 -25.88 -11.41
C THR A 356 13.78 -26.42 -10.63
N GLY A 357 13.13 -27.47 -11.15
CA GLY A 357 11.93 -28.07 -10.54
C GLY A 357 10.62 -27.37 -10.88
N ALA A 358 10.67 -26.22 -11.57
CA ALA A 358 9.51 -25.48 -12.05
C ALA A 358 9.85 -24.69 -13.34
N THR A 359 8.82 -24.17 -13.99
CA THR A 359 8.90 -23.16 -15.06
C THR A 359 8.05 -21.94 -14.68
N VAL A 360 8.28 -20.78 -15.31
CA VAL A 360 7.32 -19.66 -15.22
C VAL A 360 6.01 -20.07 -15.91
N ALA A 361 4.87 -19.71 -15.31
CA ALA A 361 3.53 -20.07 -15.78
C ALA A 361 3.04 -19.23 -16.98
#